data_AF-A0A4W6CVN9-F1
#
_entry.id   AF-A0A4W6CVN9-F1
#
_cell.length_a   1.000
_cell.length_b   1.000
_cell.length_c   1.000
_cell.angle_alpha   90.00
_cell.angle_beta   90.00
_cell.angle_gamma   90.00
#
_symmetry.space_group_name_H-M   'P 1'
#
loop_
_entity.id
_entity.type
_entity.pdbx_description
1 polymer ?
#
loop_
_entity_poly.entity_id
_entity_poly.type
_entity_poly.pdbx_seq_one_letter_code
_entity_poly.pdbx_strand_id
1 'polypeptide(L)'
;MALGKFKAALKDYETVVRVRPNDKDARMKYQECNKIVKQKAFERAIASDETKKSVVDSLDIENMTIEDDYVGPKLEDSKVTLTFMKEMMDWFKDQKKLHRKCAYQTEKITICGDTHGQYYDLLNIFKLNGLPSETNPYLFNGDFVDRGSFSVEVILTLFGFKLLYPDNFHLLRGNHETDNMNQMYGFEGEVKAKYTAQMFQLFSEVFQWLPLAQCINSKVLVMHGGLFSEDGVTLEDLRKIDRNRQPPDSGPMCDLLWSDPQPQNGRSISKRGVSCQFGPDVTERFLEQNKLDFIVRSHEVKAEGYEVTHSGKCITVFSAPNYCDQMGNKGAYIHLRGSDLKPEFHQFTAVPHPNVKPMAYANTLMQLGMM
;
A
#
# COMPACT_ATOMS: atom_id res chain seq x y z
N MET A 1 -19.39 -3.30 1.58
CA MET A 1 -18.54 -3.64 0.42
C MET A 1 -17.05 -3.38 0.64
N ALA A 2 -16.68 -2.28 1.32
CA ALA A 2 -15.29 -1.95 1.65
C ALA A 2 -14.47 -3.11 2.26
N LEU A 3 -15.12 -4.02 2.99
CA LEU A 3 -14.51 -5.22 3.61
C LEU A 3 -14.43 -6.46 2.71
N GLY A 4 -14.67 -6.35 1.40
CA GLY A 4 -14.72 -7.51 0.50
C GLY A 4 -15.89 -8.48 0.76
N LYS A 5 -16.84 -8.14 1.65
CA LYS A 5 -18.03 -8.94 1.98
C LYS A 5 -19.15 -8.75 0.95
N PHE A 6 -18.88 -9.09 -0.31
CA PHE A 6 -19.77 -8.80 -1.44
C PHE A 6 -21.12 -9.52 -1.37
N LYS A 7 -21.16 -10.77 -0.89
CA LYS A 7 -22.43 -11.51 -0.73
C LYS A 7 -23.37 -10.87 0.29
N ALA A 8 -22.83 -10.35 1.40
CA ALA A 8 -23.62 -9.64 2.40
C ALA A 8 -24.17 -8.33 1.84
N ALA A 9 -23.34 -7.54 1.16
CA ALA A 9 -23.77 -6.31 0.52
C ALA A 9 -24.84 -6.54 -0.56
N LEU A 10 -24.73 -7.63 -1.34
CA LEU A 10 -25.73 -7.98 -2.34
C LEU A 10 -27.11 -8.22 -1.72
N LYS A 11 -27.18 -8.86 -0.55
CA LYS A 11 -28.43 -9.10 0.19
C LYS A 11 -29.09 -7.80 0.64
N ASP A 12 -28.29 -6.82 1.06
CA ASP A 12 -28.79 -5.49 1.42
C ASP A 12 -29.33 -4.77 0.19
N TYR A 13 -28.60 -4.76 -0.93
CA TYR A 13 -29.08 -4.15 -2.18
C TYR A 13 -30.33 -4.83 -2.74
N GLU A 14 -30.42 -6.16 -2.64
CA GLU A 14 -31.62 -6.92 -3.01
C GLU A 14 -32.83 -6.45 -2.19
N THR A 15 -32.64 -6.24 -0.89
CA THR A 15 -33.69 -5.73 0.00
C THR A 15 -34.13 -4.32 -0.41
N VAL A 16 -33.18 -3.43 -0.74
CA VAL A 16 -33.49 -2.07 -1.18
C VAL A 16 -34.23 -2.07 -2.52
N VAL A 17 -33.77 -2.83 -3.52
CA VAL A 17 -34.43 -2.93 -4.82
C VAL A 17 -35.84 -3.52 -4.69
N ARG A 18 -36.05 -4.47 -3.79
CA ARG A 18 -37.38 -5.03 -3.49
C ARG A 18 -38.34 -3.99 -2.92
N VAL A 19 -37.86 -3.12 -2.03
CA VAL A 19 -38.68 -2.06 -1.41
C VAL A 19 -38.86 -0.85 -2.33
N ARG A 20 -37.87 -0.57 -3.19
CA ARG A 20 -37.85 0.58 -4.11
C ARG A 20 -37.55 0.14 -5.56
N PRO A 21 -38.50 -0.53 -6.24
CA PRO A 21 -38.26 -1.15 -7.55
C PRO A 21 -37.99 -0.16 -8.70
N ASN A 22 -38.42 1.10 -8.54
CA ASN A 22 -38.23 2.15 -9.55
C ASN A 22 -37.00 3.03 -9.30
N ASP A 23 -36.28 2.80 -8.20
CA ASP A 23 -35.07 3.54 -7.88
C ASP A 23 -33.92 3.08 -8.80
N LYS A 24 -33.51 3.98 -9.71
CA LYS A 24 -32.48 3.70 -10.70
C LYS A 24 -31.12 3.46 -10.06
N ASP A 25 -30.80 4.19 -8.99
CA ASP A 25 -29.54 4.06 -8.27
C ASP A 25 -29.49 2.71 -7.54
N ALA A 26 -30.56 2.33 -6.83
CA ALA A 26 -30.65 1.03 -6.16
C ALA A 26 -30.44 -0.14 -7.14
N ARG A 27 -31.08 -0.09 -8.32
CA ARG A 27 -30.95 -1.13 -9.35
C ARG A 27 -29.54 -1.20 -9.93
N MET A 28 -28.93 -0.05 -10.23
CA MET A 28 -27.55 0.02 -10.71
C MET A 28 -26.60 -0.59 -9.67
N LYS A 29 -26.74 -0.20 -8.40
CA LYS A 29 -25.89 -0.70 -7.31
C LYS A 29 -26.04 -2.21 -7.09
N TYR A 30 -27.25 -2.74 -7.17
CA TYR A 30 -27.50 -4.18 -7.12
C TYR A 30 -26.82 -4.92 -8.29
N GLN A 31 -26.96 -4.42 -9.52
CA GLN A 31 -26.38 -5.04 -10.71
C GLN A 31 -24.84 -5.09 -10.63
N GLU A 32 -24.20 -3.99 -10.23
CA GLU A 32 -22.75 -3.94 -10.05
C GLU A 32 -22.27 -4.88 -8.94
N CYS A 33 -22.96 -4.89 -7.79
CA CYS A 33 -22.61 -5.81 -6.69
C CYS A 33 -22.76 -7.28 -7.13
N ASN A 34 -23.82 -7.61 -7.86
CA ASN A 34 -24.06 -8.96 -8.38
C ASN A 34 -22.97 -9.39 -9.38
N LYS A 35 -22.54 -8.48 -10.25
CA LYS A 35 -21.44 -8.72 -11.20
C LYS A 35 -20.15 -9.09 -10.47
N ILE A 36 -19.79 -8.35 -9.42
CA ILE A 36 -18.60 -8.64 -8.59
C ILE A 36 -18.73 -10.00 -7.89
N VAL A 37 -19.91 -10.31 -7.30
CA VAL A 37 -20.13 -11.61 -6.64
C VAL A 37 -19.97 -12.77 -7.62
N LYS A 38 -20.52 -12.65 -8.84
CA LYS A 38 -20.39 -13.68 -9.88
C LYS A 38 -18.94 -13.83 -10.35
N GLN A 39 -18.24 -12.73 -10.58
CA GLN A 39 -16.84 -12.76 -10.98
C GLN A 39 -15.98 -13.46 -9.92
N LYS A 40 -16.11 -13.11 -8.63
CA LYS A 40 -15.35 -13.76 -7.54
C LYS A 40 -15.72 -15.22 -7.35
N ALA A 41 -16.98 -15.59 -7.57
CA ALA A 41 -17.40 -16.99 -7.53
C ALA A 41 -16.74 -17.80 -8.65
N PHE A 42 -16.65 -17.23 -9.85
CA PHE A 42 -15.96 -17.83 -10.99
C PHE A 42 -14.46 -17.96 -10.72
N GLU A 43 -13.79 -16.88 -10.31
CA GLU A 43 -12.35 -16.87 -9.96
C GLU A 43 -12.02 -17.93 -8.90
N ARG A 44 -12.85 -18.08 -7.85
CA ARG A 44 -12.68 -19.13 -6.84
C ARG A 44 -12.90 -20.54 -7.39
N ALA A 45 -13.82 -20.71 -8.33
CA ALA A 45 -14.11 -22.02 -8.94
C ALA A 45 -12.98 -22.49 -9.87
N ILE A 46 -12.23 -21.56 -10.46
CA ILE A 46 -11.09 -21.86 -11.33
C ILE A 46 -9.73 -21.76 -10.63
N ALA A 47 -9.69 -21.34 -9.36
CA ALA A 47 -8.47 -21.31 -8.57
C ALA A 47 -8.06 -22.75 -8.23
N SER A 48 -7.14 -23.33 -9.00
CA SER A 48 -6.49 -24.61 -8.67
C SER A 48 -5.29 -24.39 -7.75
N ASP A 49 -4.98 -25.38 -6.92
CA ASP A 49 -3.79 -25.44 -6.05
C ASP A 49 -2.49 -25.76 -6.82
N GLU A 50 -2.53 -25.77 -8.17
CA GLU A 50 -1.33 -25.93 -8.98
C GLU A 50 -0.52 -24.63 -8.97
N THR A 51 0.81 -24.77 -9.00
CA THR A 51 1.77 -23.68 -9.14
C THR A 51 1.30 -22.72 -10.24
N LYS A 52 0.69 -21.59 -9.85
CA LYS A 52 0.27 -20.55 -10.79
C LYS A 52 1.47 -20.22 -11.67
N LYS A 53 1.40 -20.54 -12.95
CA LYS A 53 2.33 -19.99 -13.94
C LYS A 53 2.18 -18.48 -13.87
N SER A 54 3.29 -17.80 -13.70
CA SER A 54 3.29 -16.34 -13.61
C SER A 54 2.75 -15.80 -14.94
N VAL A 55 1.97 -14.72 -14.93
CA VAL A 55 1.50 -14.08 -16.19
C VAL A 55 2.68 -13.74 -17.10
N VAL A 56 3.81 -13.49 -16.49
CA VAL A 56 5.11 -13.29 -17.10
C VAL A 56 5.56 -14.42 -18.03
N ASP A 57 5.20 -15.66 -17.74
CA ASP A 57 5.55 -16.81 -18.59
C ASP A 57 4.71 -16.86 -19.88
N SER A 58 3.65 -16.08 -19.96
CA SER A 58 2.73 -16.01 -21.12
C SER A 58 2.94 -14.78 -22.02
N LEU A 59 3.85 -13.89 -21.65
CA LEU A 59 4.10 -12.63 -22.36
C LEU A 59 5.34 -12.72 -23.26
N ASP A 60 5.15 -12.52 -24.56
CA ASP A 60 6.22 -12.46 -25.55
C ASP A 60 6.62 -11.01 -25.82
N ILE A 61 7.70 -10.58 -25.17
CA ILE A 61 8.08 -9.17 -25.07
C ILE A 61 9.29 -8.81 -25.91
N GLU A 62 10.07 -9.81 -26.29
CA GLU A 62 11.12 -9.66 -27.31
C GLU A 62 10.51 -9.26 -28.65
N ASN A 63 9.24 -9.62 -28.89
CA ASN A 63 8.48 -9.28 -30.11
C ASN A 63 7.54 -8.07 -29.95
N MET A 64 7.49 -7.40 -28.80
CA MET A 64 6.74 -6.15 -28.67
C MET A 64 7.50 -5.00 -29.33
N THR A 65 6.83 -4.23 -30.18
CA THR A 65 7.39 -3.07 -30.87
C THR A 65 6.87 -1.79 -30.23
N ILE A 66 7.73 -0.77 -30.13
CA ILE A 66 7.33 0.59 -29.77
C ILE A 66 7.01 1.29 -31.08
N GLU A 67 5.83 1.91 -31.19
CA GLU A 67 5.44 2.64 -32.39
C GLU A 67 6.42 3.80 -32.68
N ASP A 68 6.75 4.01 -33.96
CA ASP A 68 7.74 5.01 -34.39
C ASP A 68 7.37 6.45 -33.98
N ASP A 69 6.08 6.71 -33.75
CA ASP A 69 5.53 8.01 -33.34
C ASP A 69 5.49 8.22 -31.82
N TYR A 70 5.95 7.26 -31.00
CA TYR A 70 6.09 7.43 -29.56
C TYR A 70 7.27 8.36 -29.21
N VAL A 71 6.93 9.52 -28.62
CA VAL A 71 7.86 10.58 -28.22
C VAL A 71 8.08 10.69 -26.70
N GLY A 72 7.46 9.81 -25.91
CA GLY A 72 7.59 9.79 -24.46
C GLY A 72 8.96 9.28 -23.99
N PRO A 73 9.23 9.27 -22.67
CA PRO A 73 10.45 8.70 -22.12
C PRO A 73 10.66 7.29 -22.65
N LYS A 74 11.77 7.12 -23.36
CA LYS A 74 12.34 5.83 -23.74
C LYS A 74 13.44 5.57 -22.75
N LEU A 75 13.57 4.33 -22.31
CA LEU A 75 14.73 3.98 -21.51
C LEU A 75 15.94 3.94 -22.43
N GLU A 76 17.06 4.48 -21.98
CA GLU A 76 18.34 4.21 -22.62
C GLU A 76 18.52 2.68 -22.60
N ASP A 77 18.69 2.08 -23.79
CA ASP A 77 18.69 0.63 -24.03
C ASP A 77 17.36 -0.13 -23.78
N SER A 78 16.20 0.55 -23.78
CA SER A 78 14.85 -0.06 -23.80
C SER A 78 14.50 -0.99 -22.61
N LYS A 79 14.61 -0.56 -21.34
CA LYS A 79 14.18 -1.39 -20.19
C LYS A 79 13.33 -0.74 -19.09
N VAL A 80 12.02 -0.64 -19.35
CA VAL A 80 10.90 -0.96 -18.45
C VAL A 80 10.10 -1.97 -19.25
N THR A 81 10.63 -3.18 -19.32
CA THR A 81 10.04 -4.33 -20.01
C THR A 81 9.45 -5.28 -18.96
N LEU A 82 8.86 -6.39 -19.38
CA LEU A 82 8.69 -7.51 -18.46
C LEU A 82 10.01 -7.99 -17.89
N THR A 83 11.14 -7.74 -18.53
CA THR A 83 12.45 -7.95 -17.90
C THR A 83 12.64 -7.01 -16.72
N PHE A 84 12.23 -5.74 -16.77
CA PHE A 84 12.20 -4.85 -15.60
C PHE A 84 11.26 -5.37 -14.51
N MET A 85 10.06 -5.87 -14.87
CA MET A 85 9.13 -6.44 -13.90
C MET A 85 9.60 -7.81 -13.36
N LYS A 86 10.28 -8.62 -14.17
CA LYS A 86 10.94 -9.89 -13.80
C LYS A 86 12.13 -9.62 -12.89
N GLU A 87 13.03 -8.73 -13.27
CA GLU A 87 14.18 -8.29 -12.48
C GLU A 87 13.69 -7.71 -11.14
N MET A 88 12.60 -6.94 -11.13
CA MET A 88 11.97 -6.47 -9.89
C MET A 88 11.34 -7.60 -9.07
N MET A 89 10.61 -8.53 -9.70
CA MET A 89 10.07 -9.70 -9.01
C MET A 89 11.16 -10.58 -8.44
N ASP A 90 12.21 -10.85 -9.20
CA ASP A 90 13.36 -11.66 -8.79
C ASP A 90 14.14 -10.94 -7.69
N TRP A 91 14.31 -9.62 -7.80
CA TRP A 91 14.87 -8.81 -6.72
C TRP A 91 14.03 -8.90 -5.45
N PHE A 92 12.71 -8.70 -5.53
CA PHE A 92 11.85 -8.81 -4.35
C PHE A 92 11.74 -10.25 -3.81
N LYS A 93 11.82 -11.28 -4.67
CA LYS A 93 11.94 -12.69 -4.25
C LYS A 93 13.22 -12.90 -3.44
N ASP A 94 14.33 -12.34 -3.90
CA ASP A 94 15.65 -12.45 -3.29
C ASP A 94 15.81 -11.57 -2.04
N GLN A 95 15.03 -10.48 -1.93
CA GLN A 95 14.96 -9.70 -0.70
C GLN A 95 14.39 -10.58 0.43
N LYS A 96 15.27 -10.88 1.39
CA LYS A 96 14.91 -11.58 2.63
C LYS A 96 13.74 -10.85 3.33
N LYS A 97 12.81 -11.63 3.88
CA LYS A 97 11.48 -11.22 4.43
C LYS A 97 11.49 -10.05 5.42
N LEU A 98 12.62 -9.78 6.07
CA LEU A 98 12.87 -8.56 6.86
C LEU A 98 14.24 -8.02 6.45
N HIS A 99 14.27 -6.95 5.66
CA HIS A 99 15.53 -6.32 5.28
C HIS A 99 16.08 -5.57 6.50
N ARG A 100 17.19 -6.07 7.06
CA ARG A 100 17.96 -5.33 8.07
C ARG A 100 18.80 -4.30 7.34
N LYS A 101 18.36 -3.05 7.31
CA LYS A 101 19.27 -1.96 6.97
C LYS A 101 19.93 -1.50 8.27
N CYS A 102 21.23 -1.77 8.37
CA CYS A 102 22.09 -1.02 9.25
C CYS A 102 22.22 0.36 8.60
N ALA A 103 21.46 1.35 9.07
CA ALA A 103 21.84 2.73 8.81
C ALA A 103 23.25 2.86 9.38
N TYR A 104 24.24 3.00 8.49
CA TYR A 104 25.61 3.31 8.87
C TYR A 104 25.56 4.52 9.81
N GLN A 105 26.44 4.55 10.81
CA GLN A 105 26.36 5.41 12.00
C GLN A 105 26.21 6.93 11.73
N THR A 106 26.29 7.38 10.49
CA THR A 106 26.15 8.78 10.04
C THR A 106 25.04 9.03 9.01
N GLU A 107 24.37 8.01 8.48
CA GLU A 107 23.46 8.15 7.34
C GLU A 107 22.00 8.42 7.76
N LYS A 108 21.35 9.32 7.03
CA LYS A 108 19.93 9.66 7.14
C LYS A 108 19.11 8.68 6.30
N ILE A 109 17.92 8.28 6.76
CA ILE A 109 16.87 7.68 5.92
C ILE A 109 15.57 8.48 6.06
N THR A 110 14.88 8.66 4.93
CA THR A 110 13.55 9.29 4.90
C THR A 110 12.45 8.23 4.92
N ILE A 111 11.50 8.31 5.85
CA ILE A 111 10.31 7.47 5.89
C ILE A 111 9.09 8.28 5.44
N CYS A 112 8.44 7.85 4.37
CA CYS A 112 7.15 8.34 3.90
C CYS A 112 6.07 7.33 4.24
N GLY A 113 4.87 7.81 4.55
CA GLY A 113 3.67 6.99 4.68
C GLY A 113 2.91 6.85 3.37
N ASP A 114 1.60 6.73 3.48
CA ASP A 114 0.66 6.57 2.36
C ASP A 114 0.82 7.71 1.36
N THR A 115 0.74 7.38 0.07
CA THR A 115 0.81 8.36 -1.04
C THR A 115 -0.42 8.30 -1.95
N HIS A 116 -1.11 7.15 -2.00
CA HIS A 116 -2.45 6.99 -2.61
C HIS A 116 -2.62 7.66 -3.98
N GLY A 117 -1.70 7.42 -4.90
CA GLY A 117 -1.79 7.94 -6.26
C GLY A 117 -1.77 9.47 -6.38
N GLN A 118 -1.27 10.19 -5.37
CA GLN A 118 -1.04 11.64 -5.42
C GLN A 118 0.34 11.94 -6.03
N TYR A 119 0.50 11.66 -7.32
CA TYR A 119 1.78 11.75 -8.03
C TYR A 119 2.48 13.12 -7.91
N TYR A 120 1.72 14.21 -7.99
CA TYR A 120 2.28 15.56 -7.95
C TYR A 120 2.82 15.90 -6.55
N ASP A 121 2.22 15.35 -5.50
CA ASP A 121 2.72 15.47 -4.13
C ASP A 121 3.96 14.59 -3.91
N LEU A 122 4.04 13.41 -4.54
CA LEU A 122 5.27 12.60 -4.57
C LEU A 122 6.43 13.40 -5.18
N LEU A 123 6.21 14.08 -6.31
CA LEU A 123 7.22 14.96 -6.91
C LEU A 123 7.59 16.12 -5.98
N ASN A 124 6.62 16.66 -5.24
CA ASN A 124 6.87 17.71 -4.25
C ASN A 124 7.76 17.21 -3.10
N ILE A 125 7.56 15.97 -2.61
CA ILE A 125 8.45 15.36 -1.62
C ILE A 125 9.89 15.32 -2.16
N PHE A 126 10.09 14.85 -3.38
CA PHE A 126 11.43 14.79 -3.99
C PHE A 126 12.04 16.17 -4.24
N LYS A 127 11.21 17.17 -4.55
CA LYS A 127 11.67 18.56 -4.69
C LYS A 127 12.11 19.15 -3.34
N LEU A 128 11.36 18.88 -2.26
CA LEU A 128 11.62 19.43 -0.93
C LEU A 128 12.76 18.71 -0.21
N ASN A 129 12.91 17.40 -0.42
CA ASN A 129 13.82 16.54 0.34
C ASN A 129 14.91 15.88 -0.52
N GLY A 130 15.00 16.25 -1.79
CA GLY A 130 15.94 15.69 -2.76
C GLY A 130 15.50 14.35 -3.33
N LEU A 131 15.96 14.05 -4.55
CA LEU A 131 15.69 12.77 -5.20
C LEU A 131 16.30 11.59 -4.42
N PRO A 132 15.71 10.39 -4.55
CA PRO A 132 16.33 9.17 -4.07
C PRO A 132 17.72 8.96 -4.67
N SER A 133 18.66 8.53 -3.83
CA SER A 133 20.02 8.15 -4.24
C SER A 133 20.65 7.26 -3.17
N GLU A 134 21.85 6.75 -3.42
CA GLU A 134 22.64 6.04 -2.41
C GLU A 134 22.82 6.87 -1.13
N THR A 135 23.07 8.18 -1.28
CA THR A 135 23.26 9.13 -0.17
C THR A 135 21.96 9.74 0.39
N ASN A 136 20.81 9.51 -0.26
CA ASN A 136 19.51 9.99 0.18
C ASN A 136 18.47 8.85 0.11
N PRO A 137 18.56 7.86 1.00
CA PRO A 137 17.68 6.70 0.96
C PRO A 137 16.26 7.03 1.44
N TYR A 138 15.29 6.31 0.88
CA TYR A 138 13.86 6.43 1.19
C TYR A 138 13.25 5.07 1.54
N LEU A 139 12.24 5.12 2.40
CA LEU A 139 11.32 4.03 2.69
C LEU A 139 9.90 4.57 2.51
N PHE A 140 9.12 4.00 1.59
CA PHE A 140 7.69 4.27 1.48
C PHE A 140 6.89 3.14 2.12
N ASN A 141 6.09 3.49 3.12
CA ASN A 141 5.46 2.55 4.05
C ASN A 141 4.06 2.10 3.58
N GLY A 142 3.97 1.57 2.37
CA GLY A 142 2.74 1.06 1.77
C GLY A 142 1.76 2.13 1.30
N ASP A 143 0.65 1.66 0.72
CA ASP A 143 -0.45 2.47 0.21
C ASP A 143 0.01 3.51 -0.81
N PHE A 144 0.65 2.99 -1.86
CA PHE A 144 1.13 3.77 -2.99
C PHE A 144 0.01 4.13 -3.97
N VAL A 145 -0.96 3.23 -4.08
CA VAL A 145 -2.01 3.25 -5.09
C VAL A 145 -3.39 3.42 -4.46
N ASP A 146 -4.41 3.41 -5.32
CA ASP A 146 -5.81 3.61 -5.00
C ASP A 146 -6.14 5.02 -4.51
N ARG A 147 -7.44 5.37 -4.59
CA ARG A 147 -8.01 6.66 -4.20
C ARG A 147 -7.60 7.80 -5.13
N GLY A 148 -6.32 8.17 -5.18
CA GLY A 148 -5.82 9.13 -6.15
C GLY A 148 -5.84 8.55 -7.57
N SER A 149 -5.93 9.44 -8.55
CA SER A 149 -6.12 9.06 -9.97
C SER A 149 -4.83 9.09 -10.80
N PHE A 150 -3.69 9.11 -10.11
CA PHE A 150 -2.35 9.02 -10.70
C PHE A 150 -1.55 7.88 -10.04
N SER A 151 -2.23 6.79 -9.70
CA SER A 151 -1.63 5.64 -9.02
C SER A 151 -0.59 4.93 -9.88
N VAL A 152 -0.82 4.87 -11.19
CA VAL A 152 0.12 4.22 -12.12
C VAL A 152 1.43 5.01 -12.21
N GLU A 153 1.36 6.34 -12.28
CA GLU A 153 2.54 7.21 -12.29
C GLU A 153 3.34 7.10 -10.99
N VAL A 154 2.65 7.06 -9.84
CA VAL A 154 3.29 6.83 -8.54
C VAL A 154 4.03 5.49 -8.55
N ILE A 155 3.33 4.38 -8.80
CA ILE A 155 3.94 3.05 -8.61
C ILE A 155 5.08 2.77 -9.59
N LEU A 156 4.97 3.21 -10.85
CA LEU A 156 6.04 3.07 -11.83
C LEU A 156 7.27 3.90 -11.45
N THR A 157 7.07 5.10 -10.90
CA THR A 157 8.18 5.93 -10.40
C THR A 157 8.87 5.27 -9.21
N LEU A 158 8.10 4.75 -8.25
CA LEU A 158 8.64 4.06 -7.09
C LEU A 158 9.40 2.77 -7.48
N PHE A 159 8.85 1.98 -8.41
CA PHE A 159 9.54 0.80 -8.94
C PHE A 159 10.81 1.17 -9.72
N GLY A 160 10.78 2.26 -10.48
CA GLY A 160 11.97 2.79 -11.15
C GLY A 160 13.11 3.09 -10.16
N PHE A 161 12.81 3.82 -9.08
CA PHE A 161 13.81 4.07 -8.04
C PHE A 161 14.21 2.82 -7.26
N LYS A 162 13.30 1.86 -7.09
CA LYS A 162 13.63 0.57 -6.46
C LYS A 162 14.68 -0.19 -7.26
N LEU A 163 14.58 -0.18 -8.59
CA LEU A 163 15.57 -0.85 -9.44
C LEU A 163 16.86 -0.06 -9.59
N LEU A 164 16.77 1.28 -9.60
CA LEU A 164 17.94 2.14 -9.69
C LEU A 164 18.77 2.13 -8.39
N TYR A 165 18.12 2.10 -7.23
CA TYR A 165 18.76 2.16 -5.92
C TYR A 165 18.25 1.04 -5.00
N PRO A 166 18.48 -0.23 -5.33
CA PRO A 166 17.82 -1.36 -4.67
C PRO A 166 18.10 -1.50 -3.18
N ASP A 167 19.26 -1.05 -2.70
CA ASP A 167 19.63 -1.08 -1.29
C ASP A 167 19.29 0.23 -0.55
N ASN A 168 18.88 1.27 -1.27
CA ASN A 168 18.64 2.63 -0.75
C ASN A 168 17.21 3.11 -0.93
N PHE A 169 16.40 2.42 -1.73
CA PHE A 169 14.99 2.67 -1.92
C PHE A 169 14.16 1.45 -1.47
N HIS A 170 13.31 1.64 -0.48
CA HIS A 170 12.57 0.58 0.18
C HIS A 170 11.07 0.80 0.04
N LEU A 171 10.35 -0.26 -0.31
CA LEU A 171 8.91 -0.26 -0.46
C LEU A 171 8.35 -1.34 0.47
N LEU A 172 7.46 -0.96 1.37
CA LEU A 172 6.72 -1.91 2.20
C LEU A 172 5.31 -2.07 1.68
N ARG A 173 4.72 -3.25 1.89
CA ARG A 173 3.34 -3.51 1.48
C ARG A 173 2.37 -2.79 2.42
N GLY A 174 1.41 -2.07 1.86
CA GLY A 174 0.23 -1.56 2.55
C GLY A 174 -1.00 -2.43 2.29
N ASN A 175 -2.14 -2.07 2.89
CA ASN A 175 -3.37 -2.82 2.63
C ASN A 175 -3.93 -2.54 1.23
N HIS A 176 -3.57 -1.42 0.61
CA HIS A 176 -3.96 -1.08 -0.76
C HIS A 176 -3.08 -1.75 -1.84
N GLU A 177 -1.98 -2.41 -1.50
CA GLU A 177 -1.27 -3.30 -2.43
C GLU A 177 -1.90 -4.73 -2.42
N THR A 178 -3.22 -4.78 -2.57
CA THR A 178 -4.04 -6.00 -2.55
C THR A 178 -5.20 -5.95 -3.55
N ASP A 179 -5.54 -7.11 -4.12
CA ASP A 179 -6.52 -7.19 -5.22
C ASP A 179 -7.90 -6.71 -4.80
N ASN A 180 -8.30 -7.03 -3.56
CA ASN A 180 -9.59 -6.63 -3.01
C ASN A 180 -9.71 -5.11 -2.91
N MET A 181 -8.63 -4.40 -2.57
CA MET A 181 -8.64 -2.94 -2.52
C MET A 181 -8.58 -2.35 -3.94
N ASN A 182 -7.67 -2.85 -4.78
CA ASN A 182 -7.46 -2.31 -6.13
C ASN A 182 -8.70 -2.41 -7.02
N GLN A 183 -9.46 -3.50 -6.89
CA GLN A 183 -10.76 -3.69 -7.56
C GLN A 183 -11.79 -2.61 -7.20
N MET A 184 -11.72 -2.10 -5.97
CA MET A 184 -12.75 -1.23 -5.42
C MET A 184 -12.37 0.25 -5.47
N TYR A 185 -11.09 0.57 -5.29
CA TYR A 185 -10.64 1.93 -4.98
C TYR A 185 -9.85 2.63 -6.09
N GLY A 186 -9.65 1.98 -7.24
CA GLY A 186 -9.29 2.67 -8.48
C GLY A 186 -8.12 2.08 -9.22
N PHE A 187 -7.16 1.45 -8.55
CA PHE A 187 -5.91 1.05 -9.21
C PHE A 187 -6.13 0.02 -10.33
N GLU A 188 -6.97 -1.01 -10.11
CA GLU A 188 -7.27 -1.97 -11.18
C GLU A 188 -7.93 -1.28 -12.38
N GLY A 189 -8.87 -0.37 -12.12
CA GLY A 189 -9.55 0.39 -13.17
C GLY A 189 -8.59 1.31 -13.92
N GLU A 190 -7.67 1.97 -13.20
CA GLU A 190 -6.67 2.88 -13.77
C GLU A 190 -5.69 2.11 -14.66
N VAL A 191 -5.17 0.98 -14.19
CA VAL A 191 -4.29 0.10 -14.98
C VAL A 191 -5.00 -0.42 -16.22
N LYS A 192 -6.25 -0.85 -16.12
CA LYS A 192 -7.03 -1.31 -17.30
C LYS A 192 -7.35 -0.18 -18.29
N ALA A 193 -7.50 1.05 -17.80
CA ALA A 193 -7.75 2.21 -18.66
C ALA A 193 -6.49 2.69 -19.39
N LYS A 194 -5.34 2.66 -18.72
CA LYS A 194 -4.05 3.14 -19.26
C LYS A 194 -3.24 2.04 -19.97
N TYR A 195 -3.45 0.77 -19.62
CA TYR A 195 -2.72 -0.40 -20.12
C TYR A 195 -3.69 -1.55 -20.43
N THR A 196 -3.49 -2.73 -19.82
CA THR A 196 -4.25 -3.95 -20.08
C THR A 196 -4.60 -4.67 -18.77
N ALA A 197 -5.56 -5.59 -18.82
CA ALA A 197 -5.90 -6.42 -17.66
C ALA A 197 -4.72 -7.33 -17.24
N GLN A 198 -3.90 -7.77 -18.20
CA GLN A 198 -2.69 -8.55 -17.95
C GLN A 198 -1.65 -7.73 -17.17
N MET A 199 -1.52 -6.43 -17.46
CA MET A 199 -0.65 -5.54 -16.68
C MET A 199 -1.08 -5.48 -15.22
N PHE A 200 -2.38 -5.43 -14.93
CA PHE A 200 -2.87 -5.44 -13.56
C PHE A 200 -2.51 -6.75 -12.83
N GLN A 201 -2.64 -7.90 -13.50
CA GLN A 201 -2.25 -9.18 -12.92
C GLN A 201 -0.76 -9.19 -12.56
N LEU A 202 0.08 -8.60 -13.41
CA LEU A 202 1.51 -8.45 -13.11
C LEU A 202 1.77 -7.55 -11.89
N PHE A 203 1.08 -6.42 -11.76
CA PHE A 203 1.17 -5.59 -10.56
C PHE A 203 0.74 -6.37 -9.30
N SER A 204 -0.35 -7.13 -9.38
CA SER A 204 -0.81 -7.97 -8.26
C SER A 204 0.24 -9.01 -7.85
N GLU A 205 0.90 -9.67 -8.81
CA GLU A 205 1.98 -10.62 -8.52
C GLU A 205 3.17 -9.93 -7.85
N VAL A 206 3.59 -8.76 -8.34
CA VAL A 206 4.68 -7.97 -7.73
C VAL A 206 4.31 -7.54 -6.31
N PHE A 207 3.09 -7.03 -6.10
CA PHE A 207 2.63 -6.60 -4.78
C PHE A 207 2.69 -7.70 -3.73
N GLN A 208 2.51 -8.97 -4.14
CA GLN A 208 2.62 -10.11 -3.24
C GLN A 208 4.06 -10.35 -2.74
N TRP A 209 5.07 -9.86 -3.46
CA TRP A 209 6.47 -9.97 -3.06
C TRP A 209 6.99 -8.81 -2.20
N LEU A 210 6.23 -7.72 -2.07
CA LEU A 210 6.59 -6.59 -1.22
C LEU A 210 6.82 -7.04 0.24
N PRO A 211 7.93 -6.63 0.89
CA PRO A 211 8.16 -6.86 2.31
C PRO A 211 7.04 -6.28 3.18
N LEU A 212 6.71 -6.96 4.28
CA LEU A 212 5.62 -6.55 5.18
C LEU A 212 6.07 -5.58 6.29
N ALA A 213 7.36 -5.57 6.60
CA ALA A 213 7.95 -4.71 7.62
C ALA A 213 9.44 -4.50 7.33
N GLN A 214 10.01 -3.46 7.93
CA GLN A 214 11.45 -3.18 7.91
C GLN A 214 11.94 -2.80 9.29
N CYS A 215 13.09 -3.33 9.67
CA CYS A 215 13.71 -3.02 10.95
C CYS A 215 15.02 -2.24 10.73
N ILE A 216 15.03 -0.99 11.19
CA ILE A 216 16.16 -0.05 11.05
C ILE A 216 17.00 -0.14 12.33
N ASN A 217 18.30 -0.41 12.16
CA ASN A 217 19.27 -0.54 13.26
C ASN A 217 18.88 -1.50 14.39
N SER A 218 18.00 -2.47 14.11
CA SER A 218 17.41 -3.36 15.12
C SER A 218 16.72 -2.60 16.27
N LYS A 219 16.29 -1.36 16.04
CA LYS A 219 15.73 -0.46 17.05
C LYS A 219 14.37 0.10 16.66
N VAL A 220 14.16 0.43 15.40
CA VAL A 220 12.89 0.96 14.90
C VAL A 220 12.26 -0.06 13.97
N LEU A 221 11.03 -0.45 14.25
CA LEU A 221 10.25 -1.32 13.35
C LEU A 221 9.24 -0.47 12.57
N VAL A 222 9.22 -0.65 11.26
CA VAL A 222 8.33 0.07 10.34
C VAL A 222 7.40 -0.95 9.67
N MET A 223 6.09 -0.70 9.72
CA MET A 223 5.06 -1.46 9.01
C MET A 223 3.89 -0.53 8.66
N HIS A 224 3.07 -0.89 7.68
CA HIS A 224 1.97 -0.01 7.25
C HIS A 224 0.88 0.14 8.32
N GLY A 225 0.26 -0.98 8.73
CA GLY A 225 -0.80 -1.07 9.73
C GLY A 225 -0.26 -0.95 11.15
N GLY A 226 0.00 -2.05 11.84
CA GLY A 226 0.53 -1.98 13.20
C GLY A 226 0.81 -3.32 13.84
N LEU A 227 0.52 -3.42 15.14
CA LEU A 227 0.80 -4.60 15.97
C LEU A 227 -0.35 -5.61 15.97
N PHE A 228 -0.12 -6.71 16.66
CA PHE A 228 -0.82 -7.97 16.46
C PHE A 228 -2.01 -8.17 17.40
N SER A 229 -2.99 -8.94 16.93
CA SER A 229 -4.12 -9.39 17.74
C SER A 229 -3.72 -10.38 18.84
N GLU A 230 -2.53 -10.97 18.72
CA GLU A 230 -1.96 -11.95 19.65
C GLU A 230 -0.69 -11.39 20.32
N ASP A 231 -0.44 -11.79 21.56
CA ASP A 231 0.84 -11.51 22.24
C ASP A 231 1.90 -12.56 21.84
N GLY A 232 3.18 -12.25 22.08
CA GLY A 232 4.28 -13.20 21.86
C GLY A 232 4.88 -13.19 20.46
N VAL A 233 4.33 -12.44 19.50
CA VAL A 233 4.89 -12.30 18.15
C VAL A 233 6.30 -11.69 18.21
N THR A 234 7.25 -12.34 17.54
CA THR A 234 8.65 -11.91 17.46
C THR A 234 9.03 -11.42 16.06
N LEU A 235 10.14 -10.67 15.97
CA LEU A 235 10.76 -10.34 14.67
C LEU A 235 11.12 -11.57 13.83
N GLU A 236 11.35 -12.73 14.46
CA GLU A 236 11.63 -13.98 13.76
C GLU A 236 10.36 -14.58 13.14
N ASP A 237 9.22 -14.44 13.82
CA ASP A 237 7.92 -14.84 13.25
C ASP A 237 7.60 -14.01 12.01
N LEU A 238 7.89 -12.69 12.05
CA LEU A 238 7.70 -11.81 10.88
C LEU A 238 8.55 -12.25 9.69
N ARG A 239 9.80 -12.69 9.95
CA ARG A 239 10.69 -13.25 8.93
C ARG A 239 10.20 -14.58 8.37
N LYS A 240 9.31 -15.31 9.05
CA LYS A 240 8.83 -16.62 8.59
C LYS A 240 7.54 -16.53 7.78
N ILE A 241 6.78 -15.42 7.89
CA ILE A 241 5.52 -15.22 7.15
C ILE A 241 5.69 -15.55 5.67
N ASP A 242 4.81 -16.40 5.15
CA ASP A 242 4.68 -16.63 3.71
C ASP A 242 3.84 -15.50 3.09
N ARG A 243 4.53 -14.52 2.53
CA ARG A 243 3.93 -13.24 2.10
C ARG A 243 3.43 -13.24 0.66
N ASN A 244 3.89 -14.18 -0.17
CA ASN A 244 3.59 -14.24 -1.61
C ASN A 244 2.16 -14.78 -1.86
N ARG A 245 1.18 -14.02 -1.37
CA ARG A 245 -0.24 -14.31 -1.40
C ARG A 245 -1.03 -13.04 -1.10
N GLN A 246 -2.34 -13.09 -1.31
CA GLN A 246 -3.24 -12.10 -0.73
C GLN A 246 -3.30 -12.26 0.80
N PRO A 247 -3.44 -11.16 1.56
CA PRO A 247 -3.49 -11.24 3.02
C PRO A 247 -4.70 -12.09 3.47
N PRO A 248 -4.54 -12.91 4.53
CA PRO A 248 -5.66 -13.62 5.14
C PRO A 248 -6.63 -12.66 5.83
N ASP A 249 -7.81 -13.16 6.21
CA ASP A 249 -8.81 -12.36 6.95
C ASP A 249 -8.36 -12.01 8.39
N SER A 250 -7.39 -12.73 8.95
CA SER A 250 -6.83 -12.52 10.30
C SER A 250 -5.39 -13.06 10.42
N GLY A 251 -4.72 -12.72 11.51
CA GLY A 251 -3.36 -13.19 11.84
C GLY A 251 -2.27 -12.20 11.44
N PRO A 252 -0.98 -12.54 11.63
CA PRO A 252 0.10 -11.55 11.63
C PRO A 252 0.27 -10.75 10.33
N MET A 253 0.08 -11.38 9.17
CA MET A 253 0.13 -10.67 7.89
C MET A 253 -1.05 -9.70 7.72
N CYS A 254 -2.23 -10.04 8.24
CA CYS A 254 -3.38 -9.14 8.23
C CYS A 254 -3.13 -7.95 9.18
N ASP A 255 -2.67 -8.21 10.39
CA ASP A 255 -2.44 -7.18 11.40
C ASP A 255 -1.38 -6.16 10.99
N LEU A 256 -0.27 -6.60 10.40
CA LEU A 256 0.77 -5.72 9.87
C LEU A 256 0.25 -4.71 8.83
N LEU A 257 -0.85 -5.02 8.17
CA LEU A 257 -1.44 -4.19 7.12
C LEU A 257 -2.68 -3.41 7.58
N TRP A 258 -3.37 -3.84 8.64
CA TRP A 258 -4.73 -3.35 8.95
C TRP A 258 -4.96 -2.86 10.38
N SER A 259 -4.07 -3.16 11.33
CA SER A 259 -4.33 -2.78 12.72
C SER A 259 -4.07 -1.30 12.97
N ASP A 260 -4.78 -0.73 13.94
CA ASP A 260 -4.65 0.68 14.35
C ASP A 260 -4.33 0.80 15.84
N PRO A 261 -3.56 1.82 16.26
CA PRO A 261 -3.39 2.11 17.67
C PRO A 261 -4.71 2.59 18.31
N GLN A 262 -4.87 2.35 19.61
CA GLN A 262 -5.96 2.91 20.43
C GLN A 262 -5.40 3.52 21.72
N PRO A 263 -6.02 4.58 22.26
CA PRO A 263 -5.50 5.26 23.45
C PRO A 263 -5.58 4.41 24.72
N GLN A 264 -6.58 3.53 24.83
CA GLN A 264 -6.79 2.67 26.00
C GLN A 264 -6.01 1.36 25.93
N ASN A 265 -5.62 0.81 27.08
CA ASN A 265 -4.95 -0.48 27.17
C ASN A 265 -5.78 -1.63 26.59
N GLY A 266 -5.08 -2.71 26.22
CA GLY A 266 -5.64 -3.94 25.71
C GLY A 266 -5.83 -3.93 24.20
N ARG A 267 -6.78 -4.73 23.73
CA ARG A 267 -7.14 -4.85 22.33
C ARG A 267 -8.63 -4.64 22.15
N SER A 268 -9.04 -4.20 20.97
CA SER A 268 -10.46 -4.08 20.61
C SER A 268 -10.69 -4.50 19.17
N ILE A 269 -11.95 -4.75 18.82
CA ILE A 269 -12.35 -5.01 17.44
C ILE A 269 -12.03 -3.75 16.62
N SER A 270 -11.36 -3.93 15.48
CA SER A 270 -11.04 -2.82 14.59
C SER A 270 -12.29 -2.11 14.09
N LYS A 271 -12.26 -0.77 14.07
CA LYS A 271 -13.28 0.05 13.43
C LYS A 271 -13.40 -0.22 11.93
N ARG A 272 -12.34 -0.78 11.34
CA ARG A 272 -12.30 -1.19 9.93
C ARG A 272 -13.05 -2.51 9.71
N GLY A 273 -13.32 -3.29 10.75
CA GLY A 273 -13.99 -4.60 10.67
C GLY A 273 -13.08 -5.74 10.21
N VAL A 274 -11.76 -5.51 10.22
CA VAL A 274 -10.67 -6.46 9.92
C VAL A 274 -9.49 -6.16 10.85
N SER A 275 -8.77 -7.18 11.30
CA SER A 275 -7.73 -7.07 12.35
C SER A 275 -8.27 -6.49 13.68
N CYS A 276 -7.40 -5.86 14.48
CA CYS A 276 -7.69 -5.33 15.82
C CYS A 276 -7.23 -3.87 15.96
N GLN A 277 -7.68 -3.23 17.04
CA GLN A 277 -6.99 -2.08 17.61
C GLN A 277 -6.10 -2.53 18.78
N PHE A 278 -4.96 -1.87 18.98
CA PHE A 278 -3.98 -2.23 20.03
C PHE A 278 -3.58 -1.04 20.91
N GLY A 279 -3.55 -1.25 22.22
CA GLY A 279 -3.23 -0.23 23.21
C GLY A 279 -1.72 0.01 23.44
N PRO A 280 -1.39 0.98 24.31
CA PRO A 280 0.01 1.28 24.65
C PRO A 280 0.70 0.12 25.37
N ASP A 281 -0.01 -0.66 26.18
CA ASP A 281 0.51 -1.85 26.85
C ASP A 281 0.93 -2.96 25.86
N VAL A 282 0.16 -3.13 24.77
CA VAL A 282 0.52 -4.07 23.68
C VAL A 282 1.79 -3.61 22.98
N THR A 283 1.91 -2.30 22.75
CA THR A 283 3.08 -1.70 22.12
C THR A 283 4.32 -1.86 22.98
N GLU A 284 4.21 -1.55 24.27
CA GLU A 284 5.29 -1.69 25.23
C GLU A 284 5.81 -3.13 25.32
N ARG A 285 4.92 -4.12 25.52
CA ARG A 285 5.32 -5.53 25.61
C ARG A 285 6.02 -6.01 24.34
N PHE A 286 5.50 -5.67 23.16
CA PHE A 286 6.11 -6.08 21.89
C PHE A 286 7.51 -5.48 21.71
N LEU A 287 7.67 -4.19 22.02
CA LEU A 287 8.96 -3.50 21.91
C LEU A 287 9.98 -4.08 22.89
N GLU A 288 9.61 -4.29 24.16
CA GLU A 288 10.47 -4.89 25.18
C GLU A 288 10.92 -6.30 24.78
N GLN A 289 9.98 -7.15 24.38
CA GLN A 289 10.26 -8.52 23.95
C GLN A 289 11.25 -8.57 22.77
N ASN A 290 11.13 -7.62 21.83
CA ASN A 290 11.94 -7.59 20.62
C ASN A 290 13.15 -6.63 20.70
N LYS A 291 13.39 -6.01 21.85
CA LYS A 291 14.48 -5.04 22.10
C LYS A 291 14.47 -3.84 21.16
N LEU A 292 13.27 -3.39 20.79
CA LEU A 292 13.01 -2.23 19.96
C LEU A 292 12.73 -0.99 20.82
N ASP A 293 12.96 0.19 20.25
CA ASP A 293 12.74 1.46 20.94
C ASP A 293 11.34 2.02 20.66
N PHE A 294 10.88 1.98 19.40
CA PHE A 294 9.53 2.39 18.98
C PHE A 294 9.16 1.81 17.61
N ILE A 295 7.88 1.95 17.23
CA ILE A 295 7.38 1.63 15.88
C ILE A 295 7.01 2.89 15.09
N VAL A 296 7.19 2.82 13.78
CA VAL A 296 6.65 3.79 12.81
C VAL A 296 5.63 3.08 11.93
N ARG A 297 4.47 3.68 11.78
CA ARG A 297 3.38 3.17 10.96
C ARG A 297 2.67 4.27 10.18
N SER A 298 1.71 3.91 9.32
CA SER A 298 1.03 4.88 8.44
C SER A 298 -0.49 4.70 8.47
N HIS A 299 -1.20 4.34 7.39
CA HIS A 299 -2.57 3.78 7.34
C HIS A 299 -3.75 4.66 7.87
N GLU A 300 -3.47 5.70 8.66
CA GLU A 300 -4.45 6.64 9.19
C GLU A 300 -4.07 8.06 8.78
N VAL A 301 -5.01 8.76 8.15
CA VAL A 301 -4.91 10.20 7.88
C VAL A 301 -4.76 10.95 9.21
N LYS A 302 -3.77 11.84 9.30
CA LYS A 302 -3.58 12.75 10.45
C LYS A 302 -3.60 14.19 9.95
N ALA A 303 -4.28 15.08 10.67
CA ALA A 303 -4.42 16.49 10.27
C ALA A 303 -3.06 17.17 10.03
N GLU A 304 -2.08 16.87 10.88
CA GLU A 304 -0.72 17.41 10.79
C GLU A 304 0.25 16.51 9.98
N GLY A 305 -0.26 15.48 9.30
CA GLY A 305 0.53 14.51 8.54
C GLY A 305 1.28 13.49 9.40
N TYR A 306 1.31 13.65 10.72
CA TYR A 306 1.85 12.68 11.66
C TYR A 306 1.15 12.75 13.02
N GLU A 307 1.33 11.72 13.84
CA GLU A 307 0.88 11.69 15.24
C GLU A 307 1.79 10.79 16.07
N VAL A 308 2.11 11.22 17.30
CA VAL A 308 2.91 10.43 18.25
C VAL A 308 2.00 9.96 19.38
N THR A 309 1.85 8.64 19.52
CA THR A 309 0.98 8.01 20.52
C THR A 309 1.78 7.02 21.38
N HIS A 310 1.09 6.41 22.35
CA HIS A 310 1.66 5.38 23.24
C HIS A 310 2.96 5.84 23.92
N SER A 311 2.95 7.05 24.47
CA SER A 311 4.11 7.64 25.16
C SER A 311 5.38 7.72 24.30
N GLY A 312 5.23 7.98 23.00
CA GLY A 312 6.36 8.09 22.07
C GLY A 312 6.73 6.78 21.38
N LYS A 313 6.08 5.67 21.71
CA LYS A 313 6.43 4.34 21.23
C LYS A 313 5.71 3.92 19.94
N CYS A 314 4.66 4.63 19.54
CA CYS A 314 3.93 4.39 18.29
C CYS A 314 3.79 5.71 17.52
N ILE A 315 4.36 5.77 16.32
CA ILE A 315 4.36 6.98 15.49
C ILE A 315 3.58 6.69 14.21
N THR A 316 2.58 7.52 13.91
CA THR A 316 1.91 7.52 12.61
C THR A 316 2.51 8.59 11.72
N VAL A 317 2.85 8.26 10.47
CA VAL A 317 3.26 9.20 9.41
C VAL A 317 2.40 8.98 8.16
N PHE A 318 1.93 10.05 7.56
CA PHE A 318 1.02 10.04 6.41
C PHE A 318 1.48 11.08 5.38
N SER A 319 1.68 10.67 4.13
CA SER A 319 2.36 11.49 3.11
C SER A 319 1.47 11.92 1.94
N ALA A 320 0.15 11.78 2.07
CA ALA A 320 -0.84 12.29 1.13
C ALA A 320 -1.50 13.57 1.69
N PRO A 321 -0.97 14.78 1.42
CA PRO A 321 -1.60 16.02 1.87
C PRO A 321 -2.93 16.26 1.16
N ASN A 322 -3.87 16.96 1.81
CA ASN A 322 -5.22 17.19 1.31
C ASN A 322 -5.86 15.92 0.74
N TYR A 323 -5.82 14.83 1.53
CA TYR A 323 -6.19 13.50 1.06
C TYR A 323 -7.54 13.49 0.34
N CYS A 324 -7.56 12.87 -0.85
CA CYS A 324 -8.72 12.81 -1.74
C CYS A 324 -9.32 14.19 -2.08
N ASP A 325 -8.50 15.23 -2.14
CA ASP A 325 -8.87 16.62 -2.44
C ASP A 325 -9.91 17.24 -1.49
N GLN A 326 -10.14 16.64 -0.32
CA GLN A 326 -11.24 17.00 0.58
C GLN A 326 -10.82 17.15 2.04
N MET A 327 -9.82 16.39 2.50
CA MET A 327 -9.53 16.29 3.94
C MET A 327 -8.79 17.50 4.50
N GLY A 328 -8.10 18.28 3.66
CA GLY A 328 -7.36 19.48 4.08
C GLY A 328 -6.17 19.22 5.03
N ASN A 329 -5.79 17.95 5.25
CA ASN A 329 -4.65 17.60 6.10
C ASN A 329 -3.31 18.01 5.47
N LYS A 330 -2.28 18.18 6.30
CA LYS A 330 -0.89 18.21 5.84
C LYS A 330 -0.41 16.78 5.54
N GLY A 331 0.64 16.69 4.74
CA GLY A 331 1.47 15.50 4.63
C GLY A 331 2.71 15.64 5.50
N ALA A 332 3.34 14.54 5.88
CA ALA A 332 4.64 14.55 6.53
C ALA A 332 5.53 13.40 6.05
N TYR A 333 6.84 13.56 6.23
CA TYR A 333 7.84 12.50 6.18
C TYR A 333 8.77 12.60 7.39
N ILE A 334 9.40 11.50 7.77
CA ILE A 334 10.31 11.41 8.92
C ILE A 334 11.75 11.31 8.43
N HIS A 335 12.68 11.99 9.08
CA HIS A 335 14.11 11.64 9.02
C HIS A 335 14.51 10.86 10.26
N LEU A 336 15.22 9.75 10.03
CA LEU A 336 15.96 9.03 11.05
C LEU A 336 17.44 9.08 10.69
N ARG A 337 18.30 9.33 11.68
CA ARG A 337 19.76 9.33 11.50
C ARG A 337 20.35 8.15 12.26
N GLY A 338 21.33 7.47 11.67
CA GLY A 338 21.96 6.30 12.30
C GLY A 338 22.55 6.57 13.69
N SER A 339 23.04 7.78 13.95
CA SER A 339 23.64 8.21 15.22
C SER A 339 22.65 8.43 16.36
N ASP A 340 21.46 8.92 16.03
CA ASP A 340 20.40 9.30 16.96
C ASP A 340 19.08 9.04 16.22
N LEU A 341 18.50 7.86 16.43
CA LEU A 341 17.27 7.40 15.76
C LEU A 341 16.01 8.17 16.20
N LYS A 342 16.18 9.39 16.70
CA LYS A 342 15.11 10.31 17.02
C LYS A 342 14.36 10.69 15.73
N PRO A 343 13.03 10.59 15.70
CA PRO A 343 12.23 11.00 14.56
C PRO A 343 12.21 12.52 14.40
N GLU A 344 12.75 13.02 13.29
CA GLU A 344 12.62 14.41 12.85
C GLU A 344 11.44 14.48 11.86
N PHE A 345 10.36 15.19 12.22
CA PHE A 345 9.16 15.31 11.38
C PHE A 345 9.24 16.52 10.46
N HIS A 346 8.96 16.31 9.17
CA HIS A 346 8.93 17.36 8.16
C HIS A 346 7.54 17.40 7.52
N GLN A 347 6.80 18.47 7.76
CA GLN A 347 5.46 18.65 7.21
C GLN A 347 5.51 19.36 5.87
N PHE A 348 4.53 19.07 5.01
CA PHE A 348 4.32 19.73 3.73
C PHE A 348 2.82 19.79 3.38
N THR A 349 2.48 20.66 2.44
CA THR A 349 1.10 20.85 1.97
C THR A 349 0.94 20.33 0.54
N ALA A 350 -0.32 20.13 0.13
CA ALA A 350 -0.66 19.65 -1.20
C ALA A 350 -0.23 20.66 -2.27
N VAL A 351 0.10 20.14 -3.45
CA VAL A 351 0.39 20.95 -4.65
C VAL A 351 -0.69 20.78 -5.72
N PRO A 352 -0.84 21.75 -6.64
CA PRO A 352 -1.77 21.61 -7.75
C PRO A 352 -1.47 20.39 -8.63
N HIS A 353 -2.52 19.73 -9.11
CA HIS A 353 -2.46 18.62 -10.07
C HIS A 353 -3.52 18.82 -11.19
N PRO A 354 -3.43 18.09 -12.31
CA PRO A 354 -4.45 18.12 -13.35
C PRO A 354 -5.83 17.77 -12.84
N ASN A 355 -6.85 18.25 -13.53
CA ASN A 355 -8.26 18.09 -13.16
C ASN A 355 -8.79 16.68 -13.45
N VAL A 356 -8.28 15.69 -12.70
CA VAL A 356 -8.79 14.32 -12.64
C VAL A 356 -9.23 14.07 -11.22
N LYS A 357 -10.53 13.89 -11.00
CA LYS A 357 -11.08 13.70 -9.65
C LYS A 357 -10.50 12.44 -8.99
N PRO A 358 -10.36 12.41 -7.66
CA PRO A 358 -10.08 11.18 -6.93
C PRO A 358 -11.10 10.10 -7.29
N MET A 359 -10.63 8.85 -7.33
CA MET A 359 -11.42 7.66 -7.63
C MET A 359 -12.09 7.66 -9.01
N ALA A 360 -11.57 8.43 -9.98
CA ALA A 360 -12.11 8.47 -11.34
C ALA A 360 -12.21 7.09 -12.01
N TYR A 361 -11.33 6.16 -11.62
CA TYR A 361 -11.26 4.80 -12.13
C TYR A 361 -11.81 3.73 -11.17
N ALA A 362 -12.30 4.14 -9.99
CA ALA A 362 -12.84 3.22 -9.01
C ALA A 362 -14.21 2.66 -9.44
N ASN A 363 -14.66 1.62 -8.74
CA ASN A 363 -16.00 1.11 -8.94
C ASN A 363 -17.04 2.21 -8.65
N THR A 364 -18.08 2.33 -9.48
CA THR A 364 -19.15 3.32 -9.36
C THR A 364 -19.82 3.29 -7.97
N LEU A 365 -19.89 2.10 -7.36
CA LEU A 365 -20.40 1.91 -6.00
C LEU A 365 -19.62 2.72 -4.95
N MET A 366 -18.32 2.88 -5.16
CA MET A 366 -17.42 3.60 -4.26
C MET A 366 -17.37 5.09 -4.60
N GLN A 367 -17.41 5.46 -5.89
CA GLN A 367 -17.45 6.86 -6.34
C GLN A 367 -18.63 7.64 -5.74
N LEU A 368 -19.79 6.98 -5.59
CA LEU A 368 -21.00 7.58 -5.02
C LEU A 368 -20.99 7.70 -3.48
N GLY A 369 -20.04 7.06 -2.79
CA GLY A 369 -19.98 7.02 -1.33
C GLY A 369 -18.99 8.01 -0.68
N MET A 370 -18.15 8.68 -1.48
CA MET A 370 -17.15 9.66 -1.02
C MET A 370 -17.34 11.06 -1.61
N MET A 371 -18.43 11.28 -2.37
CA MET A 371 -18.96 12.63 -2.62
C MET A 371 -19.90 13.01 -1.48
#